data_AF-A0ABD1K6L3-F1
#
_entry.id   AF-A0ABD1K6L3-F1
#
_cell.length_a   1.000
_cell.length_b   1.000
_cell.length_c   1.000
_cell.angle_alpha   90.00
_cell.angle_beta   90.00
_cell.angle_gamma   90.00
#
_symmetry.space_group_name_H-M   'P 1'
#
loop_
_entity.id
_entity.type
_entity.pdbx_description
1 polymer ?
#
loop_
_entity_poly.entity_id
_entity_poly.type
_entity_poly.pdbx_seq_one_letter_code
_entity_poly.pdbx_strand_id
1 'polypeptide(L)'
;MFRFAKAALNLTGQSARQVAVRHASDVSPEFHAKYGYPLIAAGTVFCIAVWGYVLTSTGITWNLSPVGKNNTKFAEDKKSTKMSLLGKLKPLVSFLQVSQSVTQWSSPILSRTMATLNQMHRQGKPPPRPPKVGATFGRPQLKAVILKTMIRKPKKPNSANRKCARVRLSNGKEAVVFIPGEGHNLQEHNVVLVQGGKTQDLPGVKLTVVRGKYDCAHVVKKKQ
;
A
#
# COMPACT_ATOMS: atom_id res chain seq x y z
N MET A 1 28.42 -7.98 -50.89
CA MET A 1 27.64 -7.65 -49.69
C MET A 1 28.52 -7.24 -48.49
N PHE A 2 29.41 -6.23 -48.60
CA PHE A 2 30.25 -5.79 -47.46
C PHE A 2 30.58 -4.29 -47.49
N ARG A 3 29.57 -3.41 -47.62
CA ARG A 3 29.77 -1.94 -47.49
C ARG A 3 28.95 -1.30 -46.36
N PHE A 4 28.02 -2.04 -45.73
CA PHE A 4 27.16 -1.51 -44.66
C PHE A 4 27.72 -1.73 -43.24
N ALA A 5 28.61 -2.72 -43.03
CA ALA A 5 29.18 -3.00 -41.70
C ALA A 5 30.16 -1.91 -41.22
N LYS A 6 30.84 -1.21 -42.13
CA LYS A 6 31.82 -0.16 -41.79
C LYS A 6 31.17 1.18 -41.41
N ALA A 7 29.93 1.42 -41.83
CA ALA A 7 29.17 2.62 -41.46
C ALA A 7 28.57 2.52 -40.05
N ALA A 8 28.12 1.33 -39.64
CA ALA A 8 27.56 1.10 -38.31
C ALA A 8 28.58 1.31 -37.19
N LEU A 9 29.83 0.87 -37.37
CA LEU A 9 30.89 1.01 -36.36
C LEU A 9 31.36 2.45 -36.13
N ASN A 10 31.25 3.33 -37.13
CA ASN A 10 31.62 4.74 -36.96
C ASN A 10 30.53 5.59 -36.29
N LEU A 11 29.25 5.20 -36.41
CA LEU A 11 28.13 5.92 -35.79
C LEU A 11 28.05 5.66 -34.27
N THR A 12 28.38 4.45 -33.82
CA THR A 12 28.47 4.10 -32.38
C THR A 12 29.72 4.67 -31.71
N GLY A 13 30.80 4.88 -32.47
CA GLY A 13 32.05 5.46 -31.95
C GLY A 13 31.93 6.94 -31.60
N GLN A 14 31.13 7.72 -32.33
CA GLN A 14 30.96 9.15 -32.08
C GLN A 14 29.97 9.45 -30.94
N SER A 15 28.91 8.65 -30.77
CA SER A 15 27.95 8.81 -29.67
C SER A 15 28.52 8.41 -28.31
N ALA A 16 29.34 7.35 -28.25
CA ALA A 16 30.04 6.95 -27.04
C ALA A 16 31.07 8.00 -26.55
N ARG A 17 31.75 8.67 -27.49
CA ARG A 17 32.73 9.74 -27.18
C ARG A 17 32.07 11.02 -26.67
N GLN A 18 30.84 11.35 -27.08
CA GLN A 18 30.12 12.53 -26.58
C GLN A 18 29.48 12.32 -25.20
N VAL A 19 29.17 11.07 -24.82
CA VAL A 19 28.63 10.74 -23.49
C VAL A 19 29.74 10.63 -22.44
N ALA A 20 30.93 10.14 -22.81
CA ALA A 20 32.08 10.03 -21.90
C ALA A 20 32.68 11.40 -21.50
N VAL A 21 32.53 12.45 -22.31
CA VAL A 21 33.08 13.79 -22.03
C VAL A 21 32.21 14.59 -21.06
N ARG A 22 31.00 14.13 -20.69
CA ARG A 22 30.10 14.86 -19.77
C ARG A 22 30.17 14.44 -18.30
N HIS A 23 30.97 13.42 -17.96
CA HIS A 23 31.11 12.93 -16.58
C HIS A 23 32.56 12.88 -16.07
N ALA A 24 33.41 13.77 -16.57
CA ALA A 24 34.73 14.00 -15.97
C ALA A 24 34.60 15.06 -14.85
N SER A 25 34.10 14.63 -13.69
CA SER A 25 34.16 15.41 -12.45
C SER A 25 34.82 14.56 -11.36
N ASP A 26 36.10 14.85 -11.14
CA ASP A 26 36.92 14.63 -9.94
C ASP A 26 36.40 13.65 -8.87
N VAL A 27 36.55 12.33 -9.06
CA VAL A 27 36.73 11.38 -7.95
C VAL A 27 37.56 10.18 -8.45
N SER A 28 38.60 9.82 -7.70
CA SER A 28 39.56 8.75 -8.02
C SER A 28 38.89 7.38 -8.29
N PRO A 29 38.95 6.83 -9.52
CA PRO A 29 38.31 5.56 -9.87
C PRO A 29 39.04 4.31 -9.33
N GLU A 30 40.21 4.48 -8.72
CA GLU A 30 41.10 3.40 -8.25
C GLU A 30 40.61 2.64 -7.00
N PHE A 31 39.95 3.31 -6.05
CA PHE A 31 39.63 2.70 -4.75
C PHE A 31 38.49 1.67 -4.84
N HIS A 32 37.43 1.99 -5.58
CA HIS A 32 36.28 1.11 -5.73
C HIS A 32 36.60 -0.14 -6.57
N ALA A 33 37.51 -0.02 -7.53
CA ALA A 33 37.97 -1.14 -8.35
C ALA A 33 38.86 -2.12 -7.55
N LYS A 34 39.68 -1.61 -6.61
CA LYS A 34 40.62 -2.43 -5.82
C LYS A 34 40.03 -2.98 -4.52
N TYR A 35 39.15 -2.21 -3.86
CA TYR A 35 38.63 -2.55 -2.52
C TYR A 35 37.11 -2.72 -2.47
N GLY A 36 36.35 -2.42 -3.54
CA GLY A 36 34.89 -2.49 -3.53
C GLY A 36 34.34 -3.89 -3.31
N TYR A 37 34.76 -4.86 -4.12
CA TYR A 37 34.33 -6.26 -3.99
C TYR A 37 34.71 -6.90 -2.64
N PRO A 38 35.97 -6.83 -2.15
CA PRO A 38 36.32 -7.45 -0.87
C PRO A 38 35.62 -6.76 0.32
N LEU A 39 35.36 -5.45 0.25
CA LEU A 39 34.64 -4.72 1.31
C LEU A 39 33.15 -5.11 1.39
N ILE A 40 32.49 -5.25 0.24
CA ILE A 40 31.09 -5.70 0.17
C ILE A 40 30.98 -7.17 0.60
N ALA A 41 31.92 -8.02 0.19
CA ALA A 41 31.96 -9.43 0.59
C ALA A 41 32.13 -9.57 2.11
N ALA A 42 33.08 -8.84 2.71
CA ALA A 42 33.29 -8.84 4.16
C ALA A 42 32.04 -8.33 4.92
N GLY A 43 31.41 -7.26 4.44
CA GLY A 43 30.17 -6.73 5.03
C GLY A 43 28.99 -7.72 4.94
N THR A 44 28.87 -8.46 3.85
CA THR A 44 27.80 -9.44 3.65
C THR A 44 28.00 -10.66 4.56
N VAL A 45 29.23 -11.18 4.66
CA VAL A 45 29.56 -12.28 5.57
C VAL A 45 29.31 -11.89 7.02
N PHE A 46 29.71 -10.67 7.42
CA PHE A 46 29.44 -10.14 8.75
C PHE A 46 27.94 -10.01 9.04
N CYS A 47 27.16 -9.50 8.08
CA CYS A 47 25.72 -9.31 8.25
C CYS A 47 24.98 -10.64 8.41
N ILE A 48 25.32 -11.65 7.59
CA ILE A 48 24.73 -13.00 7.68
C ILE A 48 25.12 -13.68 9.00
N ALA A 49 26.37 -13.54 9.44
CA ALA A 49 26.82 -14.12 10.71
C ALA A 49 26.08 -13.50 11.91
N VAL A 50 25.91 -12.17 11.94
CA VAL A 50 25.19 -11.48 13.01
C VAL A 50 23.70 -11.84 12.99
N TRP A 51 23.04 -11.81 11.82
CA TRP A 51 21.63 -12.17 11.74
C TRP A 51 21.38 -13.67 12.01
N GLY A 52 22.28 -14.55 11.57
CA GLY A 52 22.23 -15.98 11.90
C GLY A 52 22.41 -16.23 13.40
N TYR A 53 23.33 -15.51 14.04
CA TYR A 53 23.50 -15.57 15.50
C TYR A 53 22.28 -15.04 16.24
N VAL A 54 21.71 -13.90 15.80
CA VAL A 54 20.47 -13.35 16.39
C VAL A 54 19.33 -14.37 16.26
N LEU A 55 19.09 -14.92 15.07
CA LEU A 55 18.06 -15.95 14.84
C LEU A 55 18.25 -17.21 15.70
N THR A 56 19.49 -17.60 15.97
CA THR A 56 19.82 -18.79 16.76
C THR A 56 19.82 -18.52 18.27
N SER A 57 20.10 -17.28 18.69
CA SER A 57 20.13 -16.87 20.11
C SER A 57 18.77 -16.41 20.60
N THR A 58 17.92 -15.84 19.73
CA THR A 58 16.51 -15.66 20.03
C THR A 58 15.81 -17.01 19.81
N GLY A 59 15.63 -17.78 20.88
CA GLY A 59 14.83 -19.02 20.90
C GLY A 59 13.35 -18.77 20.61
N ILE A 60 13.04 -18.23 19.43
CA ILE A 60 11.69 -17.94 18.96
C ILE A 60 11.09 -19.26 18.50
N THR A 61 10.29 -19.87 19.37
CA THR A 61 9.43 -20.97 18.99
C THR A 61 8.37 -20.41 18.04
N TRP A 62 8.50 -20.73 16.75
CA TRP A 62 7.51 -20.35 15.75
C TRP A 62 6.20 -21.09 16.02
N ASN A 63 5.32 -20.49 16.83
CA ASN A 63 3.95 -20.94 16.96
C ASN A 63 3.19 -20.50 15.72
N LEU A 64 3.25 -21.31 14.65
CA LEU A 64 2.34 -21.18 13.52
C LEU A 64 0.93 -21.50 14.04
N SER A 65 0.20 -20.46 14.40
CA SER A 65 -1.18 -20.59 14.87
C SER A 65 -2.06 -21.15 13.74
N PRO A 66 -2.76 -22.28 13.96
CA PRO A 66 -3.68 -22.81 12.97
C PRO A 66 -4.98 -21.99 13.04
N VAL A 67 -5.10 -20.98 12.18
CA VAL A 67 -6.38 -20.29 12.00
C VAL A 67 -7.32 -21.23 11.22
N GLY A 68 -8.17 -21.93 11.97
CA GLY A 68 -9.35 -22.57 11.40
C GLY A 68 -9.78 -23.84 12.14
N LYS A 69 -10.59 -23.68 13.18
CA LYS A 69 -11.84 -24.44 13.42
C LYS A 69 -12.52 -23.98 14.71
N ASN A 70 -13.84 -23.99 14.65
CA ASN A 70 -14.74 -23.29 15.54
C ASN A 70 -15.15 -24.20 16.72
N ASN A 71 -15.26 -23.59 17.91
CA ASN A 71 -16.05 -23.97 19.09
C ASN A 71 -15.95 -25.42 19.63
N THR A 72 -15.50 -25.59 20.87
CA THR A 72 -16.33 -25.96 22.05
C THR A 72 -15.49 -26.26 23.32
N LYS A 73 -15.96 -25.74 24.47
CA LYS A 73 -15.93 -26.28 25.85
C LYS A 73 -14.61 -26.44 26.64
N PHE A 74 -14.58 -25.71 27.77
CA PHE A 74 -14.26 -26.06 29.16
C PHE A 74 -13.06 -26.97 29.55
N ALA A 75 -12.50 -26.56 30.70
CA ALA A 75 -11.82 -27.34 31.74
C ALA A 75 -10.27 -27.42 31.68
N GLU A 76 -9.68 -26.63 32.58
CA GLU A 76 -8.74 -27.05 33.64
C GLU A 76 -7.79 -28.25 33.45
N ASP A 77 -6.53 -27.94 33.75
CA ASP A 77 -5.61 -28.71 34.61
C ASP A 77 -4.50 -29.59 33.99
N LYS A 78 -3.39 -29.59 34.74
CA LYS A 78 -2.28 -30.56 34.85
C LYS A 78 -0.97 -30.34 34.10
N LYS A 79 -0.01 -29.87 34.92
CA LYS A 79 1.40 -30.29 34.99
C LYS A 79 1.58 -31.81 34.74
N SER A 80 2.62 -32.19 33.99
CA SER A 80 3.56 -33.29 34.31
C SER A 80 4.66 -33.37 33.23
N THR A 81 5.92 -33.06 33.54
CA THR A 81 7.01 -34.00 33.91
C THR A 81 7.54 -34.89 32.78
N LYS A 82 8.80 -34.67 32.39
CA LYS A 82 9.83 -35.67 32.04
C LYS A 82 11.20 -34.95 32.08
N MET A 83 11.97 -35.06 33.17
CA MET A 83 13.09 -36.01 33.38
C MET A 83 14.03 -36.10 32.17
N SER A 84 15.18 -35.42 32.26
CA SER A 84 16.52 -36.00 32.51
C SER A 84 17.24 -36.23 31.16
N LEU A 85 18.55 -36.13 30.97
CA LEU A 85 19.75 -36.21 31.82
C LEU A 85 20.94 -35.77 30.92
N LEU A 86 22.12 -35.56 31.52
CA LEU A 86 23.46 -35.39 30.91
C LEU A 86 23.90 -34.01 30.41
N GLY A 87 25.03 -33.57 30.97
CA GLY A 87 26.13 -33.09 30.14
C GLY A 87 26.68 -31.73 30.49
N LYS A 88 27.46 -31.67 31.58
CA LYS A 88 28.44 -30.61 31.86
C LYS A 88 29.30 -30.34 30.61
N LEU A 89 29.59 -29.06 30.33
CA LEU A 89 30.95 -28.53 30.14
C LEU A 89 30.89 -27.01 29.93
N LYS A 90 31.51 -26.28 30.87
CA LYS A 90 31.92 -24.88 30.67
C LYS A 90 33.22 -24.88 29.86
N PRO A 91 33.52 -23.78 29.16
CA PRO A 91 34.86 -23.24 29.33
C PRO A 91 34.82 -21.76 29.74
N LEU A 92 35.65 -21.51 30.74
CA LEU A 92 36.12 -20.21 31.19
C LEU A 92 37.13 -19.70 30.16
N VAL A 93 36.86 -18.56 29.51
CA VAL A 93 37.92 -17.77 28.85
C VAL A 93 37.69 -16.28 29.12
N SER A 94 38.53 -15.78 30.03
CA SER A 94 39.23 -14.49 30.02
C SER A 94 38.50 -13.25 29.47
N PHE A 95 38.14 -12.37 30.41
CA PHE A 95 38.54 -10.97 30.45
C PHE A 95 39.33 -10.48 29.21
N LEU A 96 38.73 -9.57 28.44
CA LEU A 96 39.44 -8.40 27.94
C LEU A 96 38.50 -7.19 27.92
N GLN A 97 38.88 -6.23 28.75
CA GLN A 97 38.34 -4.89 28.89
C GLN A 97 38.49 -4.15 27.55
N VAL A 98 37.39 -3.90 26.85
CA VAL A 98 37.35 -2.89 25.78
C VAL A 98 36.62 -1.68 26.31
N SER A 99 37.31 -0.56 26.22
CA SER A 99 36.99 0.72 26.82
C SER A 99 35.66 1.27 26.35
N GLN A 100 35.02 1.96 27.28
CA GLN A 100 33.90 2.85 27.04
C GLN A 100 34.33 3.94 26.05
N SER A 101 33.75 3.92 24.86
CA SER A 101 33.53 5.15 24.09
C SER A 101 32.13 5.08 23.51
N VAL A 102 31.14 5.26 24.41
CA VAL A 102 29.81 5.71 24.00
C VAL A 102 30.01 7.09 23.41
N THR A 103 30.25 7.15 22.10
CA THR A 103 30.03 8.37 21.35
C THR A 103 28.55 8.67 21.51
N GLN A 104 28.29 9.63 22.38
CA GLN A 104 26.99 10.24 22.58
C GLN A 104 26.57 10.83 21.23
N TRP A 105 25.87 10.01 20.43
CA TRP A 105 25.21 10.47 19.23
C TRP A 105 24.00 11.29 19.70
N SER A 106 24.27 12.50 20.18
CA SER A 106 23.28 13.56 20.29
C SER A 106 22.92 13.95 18.86
N SER A 107 22.09 13.12 18.24
CA SER A 107 21.31 13.57 17.09
C SER A 107 20.62 14.86 17.54
N PRO A 108 20.88 16.03 16.93
CA PRO A 108 20.15 17.22 17.29
C PRO A 108 18.69 16.92 16.99
N ILE A 109 17.92 16.77 18.07
CA ILE A 109 16.47 16.71 18.04
C ILE A 109 16.04 17.87 17.15
N LEU A 110 15.44 17.53 16.02
CA LEU A 110 14.96 18.43 14.98
C LEU A 110 14.41 19.73 15.59
N SER A 111 15.24 20.78 15.67
CA SER A 111 14.70 22.11 15.77
C SER A 111 14.10 22.37 14.40
N ARG A 112 12.78 22.45 14.37
CA ARG A 112 11.99 22.77 13.18
C ARG A 112 12.46 24.14 12.68
N THR A 113 13.44 24.17 11.78
CA THR A 113 13.98 25.40 11.21
C THR A 113 12.85 26.08 10.45
N MET A 114 12.44 27.25 10.94
CA MET A 114 11.54 28.11 10.19
C MET A 114 12.22 28.46 8.86
N ALA A 115 11.45 28.43 7.77
CA ALA A 115 11.95 28.85 6.47
C ALA A 115 12.38 30.32 6.53
N THR A 116 13.48 30.67 5.88
CA THR A 116 13.97 32.07 5.89
C THR A 116 13.09 32.96 5.01
N LEU A 117 13.04 34.26 5.27
CA LEU A 117 12.25 35.22 4.48
C LEU A 117 12.65 35.18 2.99
N ASN A 118 13.94 35.02 2.69
CA ASN A 118 14.44 34.88 1.31
C ASN A 118 13.97 33.58 0.65
N GLN A 119 13.86 32.47 1.41
CA GLN A 119 13.28 31.21 0.91
C GLN A 119 11.79 31.38 0.61
N MET A 120 11.04 32.03 1.50
CA MET A 120 9.61 32.32 1.28
C MET A 120 9.40 33.28 0.12
N HIS A 121 10.23 34.31 -0.04
CA HIS A 121 10.16 35.25 -1.16
C HIS A 121 10.42 34.56 -2.51
N ARG A 122 11.40 33.63 -2.57
CA ARG A 122 11.69 32.84 -3.78
C ARG A 122 10.62 31.81 -4.10
N GLN A 123 10.06 31.13 -3.09
CA GLN A 123 9.06 30.08 -3.28
C GLN A 123 7.64 30.62 -3.48
N GLY A 124 7.38 31.84 -3.02
CA GLY A 124 6.05 32.43 -3.04
C GLY A 124 5.05 31.65 -2.18
N LYS A 125 3.78 31.99 -2.32
CA LYS A 125 2.69 31.29 -1.63
C LYS A 125 2.49 29.90 -2.27
N PRO A 126 2.53 28.80 -1.49
CA PRO A 126 2.25 27.48 -2.06
C PRO A 126 0.83 27.46 -2.62
N PRO A 127 0.61 26.97 -3.86
CA PRO A 127 -0.71 26.93 -4.44
C PRO A 127 -1.62 26.00 -3.65
N PRO A 128 -2.92 26.34 -3.49
CA PRO A 128 -3.86 25.45 -2.86
C PRO A 128 -3.99 24.16 -3.68
N ARG A 129 -4.23 23.03 -3.01
CA ARG A 129 -4.42 21.75 -3.68
C ARG A 129 -5.67 21.80 -4.57
N PRO A 130 -5.62 21.30 -5.81
CA PRO A 130 -6.79 21.26 -6.67
C PRO A 130 -7.89 20.37 -6.06
N PRO A 131 -9.18 20.72 -6.21
CA PRO A 131 -10.27 19.93 -5.69
C PRO A 131 -10.30 18.54 -6.37
N LYS A 132 -10.52 17.50 -5.58
CA LYS A 132 -10.64 16.13 -6.12
C LYS A 132 -11.99 15.95 -6.78
N VAL A 133 -11.99 15.37 -7.97
CA VAL A 133 -13.22 15.05 -8.69
C VAL A 133 -13.98 13.92 -7.98
N GLY A 134 -15.29 14.10 -7.80
CA GLY A 134 -16.17 13.13 -7.15
C GLY A 134 -16.49 11.89 -8.00
N ALA A 135 -17.35 11.02 -7.48
CA ALA A 135 -17.77 9.78 -8.16
C ALA A 135 -18.51 10.01 -9.50
N THR A 136 -19.09 11.21 -9.68
CA THR A 136 -19.81 11.61 -10.89
C THR A 136 -18.90 12.32 -11.91
N PHE A 137 -17.58 12.32 -11.71
CA PHE A 137 -16.61 12.94 -12.63
C PHE A 137 -16.88 14.43 -12.90
N GLY A 138 -17.31 15.17 -11.88
CA GLY A 138 -17.61 16.62 -11.98
C GLY A 138 -18.96 16.95 -12.62
N ARG A 139 -19.75 15.93 -12.98
CA ARG A 139 -21.10 16.11 -13.55
C ARG A 139 -22.17 16.03 -12.44
N PRO A 140 -23.32 16.70 -12.58
CA PRO A 140 -24.38 16.62 -11.57
C PRO A 140 -25.06 15.24 -11.56
N GLN A 141 -25.41 14.71 -12.75
CA GLN A 141 -25.99 13.37 -12.91
C GLN A 141 -25.38 12.64 -14.11
N LEU A 142 -25.52 11.32 -14.12
CA LEU A 142 -25.09 10.42 -15.18
C LEU A 142 -26.21 9.44 -15.54
N LYS A 143 -26.43 9.24 -16.83
CA LYS A 143 -27.23 8.10 -17.32
C LYS A 143 -26.44 6.81 -17.11
N ALA A 144 -27.12 5.74 -16.73
CA ALA A 144 -26.52 4.42 -16.52
C ALA A 144 -27.47 3.30 -16.92
N VAL A 145 -26.91 2.14 -17.26
CA VAL A 145 -27.64 0.90 -17.53
C VAL A 145 -27.35 -0.08 -16.39
N ILE A 146 -28.38 -0.73 -15.87
CA ILE A 146 -28.23 -1.72 -14.80
C ILE A 146 -27.65 -3.02 -15.37
N LEU A 147 -26.59 -3.51 -14.74
CA LEU A 147 -26.00 -4.81 -15.04
C LEU A 147 -26.60 -5.90 -14.16
N LYS A 148 -26.75 -5.62 -12.86
CA LYS A 148 -27.30 -6.59 -11.90
C LYS A 148 -27.86 -5.88 -10.67
N THR A 149 -29.03 -6.30 -10.19
CA THR A 149 -29.57 -5.88 -8.89
C THR A 149 -29.01 -6.74 -7.77
N MET A 150 -28.64 -6.13 -6.65
CA MET A 150 -28.04 -6.84 -5.51
C MET A 150 -28.37 -6.21 -4.17
N ILE A 151 -28.33 -7.00 -3.11
CA ILE A 151 -28.54 -6.53 -1.74
C ILE A 151 -27.19 -6.48 -1.04
N ARG A 152 -26.90 -5.37 -0.35
CA ARG A 152 -25.69 -5.22 0.48
C ARG A 152 -26.06 -5.01 1.94
N LYS A 153 -25.30 -5.63 2.84
CA LYS A 153 -25.39 -5.38 4.28
C LYS A 153 -24.62 -4.09 4.63
N PRO A 154 -25.17 -3.24 5.52
CA PRO A 154 -24.49 -2.04 5.99
C PRO A 154 -23.30 -2.38 6.90
N LYS A 155 -22.46 -1.38 7.18
CA LYS A 155 -21.46 -1.47 8.26
C LYS A 155 -22.16 -1.56 9.62
N LYS A 156 -21.54 -2.27 10.58
CA LYS A 156 -21.90 -2.21 12.01
C LYS A 156 -21.83 -0.74 12.46
N PRO A 157 -22.76 -0.19 13.27
CA PRO A 157 -23.74 -0.82 14.18
C PRO A 157 -25.05 -1.27 13.52
N ASN A 158 -25.29 -0.89 12.28
CA ASN A 158 -26.59 -1.09 11.64
C ASN A 158 -26.71 -2.52 11.10
N SER A 159 -27.93 -3.06 11.07
CA SER A 159 -28.26 -4.36 10.47
C SER A 159 -29.51 -4.20 9.61
N ALA A 160 -29.35 -4.27 8.29
CA ALA A 160 -30.46 -4.15 7.33
C ALA A 160 -30.08 -4.74 5.98
N ASN A 161 -31.06 -4.89 5.09
CA ASN A 161 -30.85 -5.21 3.68
C ASN A 161 -30.98 -3.94 2.85
N ARG A 162 -29.87 -3.40 2.35
CA ARG A 162 -29.89 -2.20 1.48
C ARG A 162 -29.95 -2.62 0.01
N LYS A 163 -30.95 -2.10 -0.70
CA LYS A 163 -31.17 -2.36 -2.12
C LYS A 163 -30.17 -1.56 -2.96
N CYS A 164 -29.34 -2.26 -3.72
CA CYS A 164 -28.30 -1.68 -4.56
C CYS A 164 -28.38 -2.25 -5.98
N ALA A 165 -27.69 -1.61 -6.91
CA ALA A 165 -27.48 -2.16 -8.24
C ALA A 165 -26.05 -1.91 -8.70
N ARG A 166 -25.50 -2.84 -9.48
CA ARG A 166 -24.27 -2.64 -10.26
C ARG A 166 -24.70 -2.05 -11.60
N VAL A 167 -24.15 -0.90 -11.96
CA VAL A 167 -24.53 -0.17 -13.17
C VAL A 167 -23.31 0.16 -14.00
N ARG A 168 -23.49 0.22 -15.32
CA ARG A 168 -22.54 0.79 -16.25
C ARG A 168 -22.95 2.23 -16.55
N LEU A 169 -22.13 3.17 -16.10
CA LEU A 169 -22.34 4.60 -16.33
C LEU A 169 -22.08 4.94 -17.81
N SER A 170 -22.64 6.05 -18.28
CA SER A 170 -22.40 6.59 -19.64
C SER A 170 -20.93 6.86 -19.98
N ASN A 171 -20.06 7.00 -18.98
CA ASN A 171 -18.61 7.12 -19.15
C ASN A 171 -17.89 5.77 -19.33
N GLY A 172 -18.64 4.66 -19.42
CA GLY A 172 -18.13 3.30 -19.55
C GLY A 172 -17.70 2.62 -18.25
N LYS A 173 -17.64 3.35 -17.12
CA LYS A 173 -17.21 2.78 -15.84
C LYS A 173 -18.35 2.05 -15.14
N GLU A 174 -18.02 0.93 -14.52
CA GLU A 174 -18.94 0.23 -13.64
C GLU A 174 -18.87 0.79 -12.22
N ALA A 175 -20.04 0.98 -11.63
CA ALA A 175 -20.16 1.46 -10.26
C ALA A 175 -21.34 0.79 -9.55
N VAL A 176 -21.32 0.87 -8.22
CA VAL A 176 -22.43 0.41 -7.39
C VAL A 176 -23.24 1.61 -6.96
N VAL A 177 -24.54 1.54 -7.17
CA VAL A 177 -25.50 2.59 -6.83
C VAL A 177 -26.45 2.11 -5.76
N PHE A 178 -26.85 3.03 -4.90
CA PHE A 178 -27.92 2.83 -3.94
C PHE A 178 -29.28 3.19 -4.57
N ILE A 179 -30.30 2.37 -4.32
CA ILE A 179 -31.67 2.63 -4.77
C ILE A 179 -32.47 3.18 -3.58
N PRO A 180 -32.86 4.46 -3.57
CA PRO A 180 -33.57 5.06 -2.45
C PRO A 180 -35.06 4.67 -2.43
N GLY A 181 -35.67 4.82 -1.26
CA GLY A 181 -37.09 4.53 -1.04
C GLY A 181 -37.41 3.05 -0.84
N GLU A 182 -38.71 2.76 -0.81
CA GLU A 182 -39.24 1.41 -0.58
C GLU A 182 -39.65 0.75 -1.89
N GLY A 183 -39.21 -0.50 -2.09
CA GLY A 183 -39.52 -1.27 -3.31
C GLY A 183 -38.87 -0.71 -4.58
N HIS A 184 -38.56 -1.57 -5.56
CA HIS A 184 -38.21 -1.15 -6.92
C HIS A 184 -38.57 -2.27 -7.90
N ASN A 185 -38.91 -1.89 -9.14
CA ASN A 185 -39.14 -2.81 -10.25
C ASN A 185 -37.99 -2.77 -11.28
N LEU A 186 -36.77 -2.44 -10.81
CA LEU A 186 -35.59 -2.36 -11.66
C LEU A 186 -35.08 -3.77 -11.97
N GLN A 187 -34.83 -4.01 -13.24
CA GLN A 187 -34.28 -5.27 -13.76
C GLN A 187 -32.94 -5.00 -14.46
N GLU A 188 -32.29 -6.06 -14.92
CA GLU A 188 -31.10 -5.94 -15.77
C GLU A 188 -31.48 -5.22 -17.08
N HIS A 189 -30.53 -4.47 -17.65
CA HIS A 189 -30.71 -3.63 -18.85
C HIS A 189 -31.62 -2.39 -18.69
N ASN A 190 -32.31 -2.22 -17.56
CA ASN A 190 -33.04 -0.99 -17.31
C ASN A 190 -32.10 0.22 -17.24
N VAL A 191 -32.59 1.33 -17.76
CA VAL A 191 -31.92 2.61 -17.79
C VAL A 191 -32.32 3.43 -16.57
N VAL A 192 -31.34 4.01 -15.89
CA VAL A 192 -31.55 4.85 -14.71
C VAL A 192 -30.71 6.12 -14.76
N LEU A 193 -31.18 7.15 -14.05
CA LEU A 193 -30.42 8.37 -13.80
C LEU A 193 -29.76 8.25 -12.43
N VAL A 194 -28.47 8.52 -12.38
CA VAL A 194 -27.65 8.39 -11.17
C VAL A 194 -27.09 9.75 -10.80
N GLN A 195 -27.13 10.10 -9.52
CA GLN A 195 -26.57 11.33 -8.97
C GLN A 195 -25.50 11.04 -7.91
N GLY A 196 -24.69 12.06 -7.62
CA GLY A 196 -23.74 12.00 -6.51
C GLY A 196 -24.47 11.90 -5.17
N GLY A 197 -24.09 10.95 -4.33
CA GLY A 197 -24.70 10.75 -3.03
C GLY A 197 -24.05 9.60 -2.28
N LYS A 198 -23.32 9.90 -1.20
CA LYS A 198 -22.69 8.85 -0.39
C LYS A 198 -23.75 8.24 0.54
N THR A 199 -23.96 6.94 0.41
CA THR A 199 -24.73 6.19 1.41
C THR A 199 -23.85 5.94 2.62
N GLN A 200 -24.18 6.56 3.76
CA GLN A 200 -23.34 6.58 4.96
C GLN A 200 -23.07 5.18 5.53
N ASP A 201 -24.04 4.28 5.36
CA ASP A 201 -23.99 2.90 5.87
C ASP A 201 -23.18 1.96 4.99
N LEU A 202 -23.12 2.22 3.67
CA LEU A 202 -22.54 1.29 2.71
C LEU A 202 -21.14 1.74 2.31
N PRO A 203 -20.09 0.98 2.65
CA PRO A 203 -18.75 1.32 2.22
C PRO A 203 -18.66 1.23 0.69
N GLY A 204 -18.04 2.24 0.08
CA GLY A 204 -17.80 2.30 -1.37
C GLY A 204 -19.00 2.72 -2.24
N VAL A 205 -20.21 2.88 -1.67
CA VAL A 205 -21.40 3.32 -2.44
C VAL A 205 -21.51 4.84 -2.37
N LYS A 206 -21.09 5.51 -3.45
CA LYS A 206 -21.01 6.98 -3.56
C LYS A 206 -22.05 7.58 -4.52
N LEU A 207 -22.89 6.74 -5.09
CA LEU A 207 -23.85 7.09 -6.11
C LEU A 207 -25.24 6.61 -5.71
N THR A 208 -26.25 7.44 -5.99
CA THR A 208 -27.65 7.17 -5.68
C THR A 208 -28.50 7.30 -6.93
N VAL A 209 -29.48 6.41 -7.12
CA VAL A 209 -30.44 6.50 -8.23
C VAL A 209 -31.45 7.61 -7.96
N VAL A 210 -31.77 8.40 -8.99
CA VAL A 210 -32.83 9.39 -8.98
C VAL A 210 -34.16 8.69 -9.24
N ARG A 211 -35.15 8.91 -8.36
CA ARG A 211 -36.51 8.39 -8.52
C ARG A 211 -37.33 9.27 -9.46
N GLY A 212 -38.28 8.66 -10.17
CA GLY A 212 -39.17 9.37 -11.09
C GLY A 212 -38.56 9.66 -12.46
N LYS A 213 -37.47 8.98 -12.84
CA LYS A 213 -36.78 9.20 -14.12
C LYS A 213 -36.35 7.89 -14.78
N TYR A 214 -36.51 7.83 -16.10
CA TYR A 214 -36.32 6.61 -16.91
C TYR A 214 -37.16 5.46 -16.33
N ASP A 215 -36.58 4.27 -16.16
CA ASP A 215 -37.31 3.08 -15.70
C ASP A 215 -37.47 3.07 -14.16
N CYS A 216 -36.93 4.06 -13.45
CA CYS A 216 -37.08 4.17 -12.01
C CYS A 216 -38.34 5.00 -11.67
N ALA A 217 -39.47 4.32 -11.51
CA ALA A 217 -40.74 4.94 -11.11
C ALA A 217 -40.70 5.54 -9.68
N HIS A 218 -41.66 6.45 -9.43
CA HIS A 218 -41.92 7.02 -8.11
C HIS A 218 -42.34 5.93 -7.11
N VAL A 219 -42.10 6.17 -5.82
CA VAL A 219 -42.55 5.27 -4.76
C VAL A 219 -44.06 5.44 -4.57
N VAL A 220 -44.81 4.35 -4.70
CA VAL A 220 -46.25 4.35 -4.46
C VAL A 220 -46.51 4.39 -2.96
N LYS A 221 -47.27 5.38 -2.49
CA LYS A 221 -47.72 5.43 -1.10
C LYS A 221 -48.71 4.30 -0.86
N LYS A 222 -48.45 3.48 0.15
CA LYS A 222 -49.43 2.52 0.65
C LYS A 222 -50.38 3.28 1.58
N LYS A 223 -51.69 3.11 1.41
CA LYS A 223 -52.65 3.48 2.46
C LYS A 223 -52.35 2.55 3.64
N GLN A 224 -51.98 3.14 4.77
CA GLN A 224 -51.78 2.41 6.03
C GLN A 224 -53.13 2.09 6.66
#